data_AF-A0A929PGP2-F1
#
_entry.id   AF-A0A929PGP2-F1
#
_cell.length_a   1.000
_cell.length_b   1.000
_cell.length_c   1.000
_cell.angle_alpha   90.00
_cell.angle_beta   90.00
_cell.angle_gamma   90.00
#
_symmetry.space_group_name_H-M   'P 1'
#
loop_
_entity.id
_entity.type
_entity.pdbx_description
1 polymer ?
#
loop_
_entity_poly.entity_id
_entity_poly.type
_entity_poly.pdbx_seq_one_letter_code
_entity_poly.pdbx_strand_id
1 'polypeptide(L)'
;MISIYERLLSAFGPQDWWPGDSPFEVCAGAILTQNTSWENVRRAISNLKNKDLLRPRAIYELSRESLAQIIRPAGYYNVKAERLQNFVAFLVDEFEGNIDTMFSNGLETLRPMLLDIKGIGPETADSILLYAGELPSFVV
;
A
#
# COMPACT_ATOMS: atom_id res chain seq x y z
N MET A 1 15.67 -21.96 -12.04
CA MET A 1 14.80 -20.84 -11.64
C MET A 1 13.59 -20.72 -12.57
N ILE A 2 13.80 -20.64 -13.90
CA ILE A 2 12.71 -20.60 -14.91
C ILE A 2 11.78 -21.82 -14.84
N SER A 3 12.31 -23.03 -14.65
CA SER A 3 11.49 -24.25 -14.56
C SER A 3 10.52 -24.29 -13.37
N ILE A 4 10.82 -23.58 -12.27
CA ILE A 4 9.90 -23.47 -11.14
C ILE A 4 8.79 -22.46 -11.49
N TYR A 5 9.17 -21.32 -12.07
CA TYR A 5 8.22 -20.31 -12.53
C TYR A 5 7.20 -20.89 -13.53
N GLU A 6 7.66 -21.58 -14.58
CA GLU A 6 6.78 -22.19 -15.59
C GLU A 6 5.83 -23.22 -15.01
N ARG A 7 6.29 -24.05 -14.06
CA ARG A 7 5.45 -25.05 -13.39
C ARG A 7 4.38 -24.42 -12.53
N LEU A 8 4.71 -23.37 -11.77
CA LEU A 8 3.74 -22.64 -10.96
C LEU A 8 2.75 -21.89 -11.86
N LEU A 9 3.23 -21.23 -12.91
CA LEU A 9 2.37 -20.55 -13.87
C LEU A 9 1.43 -21.53 -14.59
N SER A 10 1.90 -22.72 -14.97
CA SER A 10 1.06 -23.73 -15.59
C SER A 10 0.02 -24.31 -14.63
N ALA A 11 0.32 -24.41 -13.34
CA ALA A 11 -0.58 -25.00 -12.36
C ALA A 11 -1.65 -24.02 -11.88
N PHE A 12 -1.28 -22.75 -11.69
CA PHE A 12 -2.15 -21.74 -11.09
C PHE A 12 -2.65 -20.70 -12.11
N GLY A 13 -1.96 -20.50 -13.23
CA GLY A 13 -2.24 -19.40 -14.16
C GLY A 13 -1.82 -18.04 -13.61
N PRO A 14 -2.15 -16.94 -14.30
CA PRO A 14 -2.12 -15.60 -13.73
C PRO A 14 -3.06 -15.54 -12.51
N GLN A 15 -2.65 -14.85 -11.45
CA GLN A 15 -3.35 -14.90 -10.15
C GLN A 15 -3.88 -13.54 -9.68
N ASP A 16 -3.62 -12.45 -10.42
CA ASP A 16 -4.09 -11.09 -10.10
C ASP A 16 -3.95 -10.76 -8.60
N TRP A 17 -2.75 -11.00 -8.07
CA TRP A 17 -2.48 -11.15 -6.64
C TRP A 17 -2.90 -9.98 -5.75
N TRP A 18 -3.08 -8.78 -6.32
CA TRP A 18 -3.50 -7.60 -5.57
C TRP A 18 -4.71 -6.91 -6.19
N PRO A 19 -5.93 -7.10 -5.65
CA PRO A 19 -7.09 -6.38 -6.12
C PRO A 19 -7.12 -4.95 -5.55
N GLY A 20 -7.32 -3.95 -6.40
CA GLY A 20 -7.53 -2.55 -6.04
C GLY A 20 -8.00 -1.72 -7.24
N ASP A 21 -8.80 -0.70 -6.98
CA ASP A 21 -9.39 0.13 -8.05
C ASP A 21 -8.43 1.26 -8.50
N SER A 22 -7.37 1.52 -7.73
CA SER A 22 -6.37 2.56 -8.00
C SER A 22 -5.00 2.23 -7.38
N PRO A 23 -3.89 2.79 -7.90
CA PRO A 23 -2.57 2.64 -7.29
C PRO A 23 -2.54 3.06 -5.82
N PHE A 24 -3.27 4.12 -5.44
CA PHE A 24 -3.32 4.58 -4.05
C PHE A 24 -4.01 3.57 -3.13
N GLU A 25 -5.08 2.94 -3.59
CA GLU A 25 -5.73 1.85 -2.86
C GLU A 25 -4.80 0.67 -2.65
N VAL A 26 -4.03 0.29 -3.67
CA VAL A 26 -3.04 -0.79 -3.58
C VAL A 26 -1.98 -0.45 -2.52
N CYS A 27 -1.46 0.79 -2.51
CA CYS A 27 -0.53 1.24 -1.46
C CYS A 27 -1.12 1.15 -0.06
N ALA A 28 -2.35 1.67 0.12
CA ALA A 28 -3.04 1.60 1.41
C ALA A 28 -3.27 0.14 1.83
N GLY A 29 -3.68 -0.72 0.89
CA GLY A 29 -3.84 -2.15 1.11
C GLY A 29 -2.53 -2.80 1.58
N ALA A 30 -1.40 -2.50 0.94
CA ALA A 30 -0.10 -3.10 1.26
C ALA A 30 0.30 -2.79 2.71
N ILE A 31 0.11 -1.54 3.13
CA ILE A 31 0.36 -1.10 4.52
C ILE A 31 -0.61 -1.80 5.49
N LEU A 32 -1.89 -1.88 5.13
CA LEU A 32 -2.92 -2.44 6.00
C LEU A 32 -2.84 -3.97 6.13
N THR A 33 -2.21 -4.68 5.19
CA THR A 33 -2.10 -6.15 5.17
C THR A 33 -1.14 -6.70 6.22
N GLN A 34 -0.21 -5.87 6.73
CA GLN A 34 0.77 -6.28 7.73
C GLN A 34 0.10 -6.93 8.95
N ASN A 35 0.40 -8.21 9.23
CA ASN A 35 -0.17 -8.98 10.35
C ASN A 35 -1.72 -9.01 10.40
N THR A 36 -2.40 -9.13 9.27
CA THR A 36 -3.86 -9.34 9.23
C THR A 36 -4.29 -10.12 7.98
N SER A 37 -5.56 -10.55 7.95
CA SER A 37 -6.14 -11.21 6.77
C SER A 37 -6.59 -10.18 5.73
N TRP A 38 -6.56 -10.57 4.44
CA TRP A 38 -7.07 -9.73 3.36
C TRP A 38 -8.54 -9.34 3.55
N GLU A 39 -9.37 -10.23 4.12
CA GLU A 39 -10.76 -9.93 4.47
C GLU A 39 -10.90 -8.67 5.34
N ASN A 40 -10.05 -8.56 6.36
CA ASN A 40 -10.06 -7.43 7.27
C ASN A 40 -9.55 -6.15 6.60
N VAL A 41 -8.59 -6.27 5.69
CA VAL A 41 -8.11 -5.15 4.87
C VAL A 41 -9.22 -4.64 3.96
N ARG A 42 -9.92 -5.52 3.25
CA ARG A 42 -11.05 -5.13 2.39
C ARG A 42 -12.12 -4.37 3.16
N ARG A 43 -12.43 -4.81 4.39
CA ARG A 43 -13.38 -4.11 5.28
C ARG A 43 -12.88 -2.72 5.68
N ALA A 44 -11.60 -2.58 6.02
CA ALA A 44 -10.98 -1.29 6.35
C ALA A 44 -10.97 -0.33 5.14
N ILE A 45 -10.59 -0.81 3.96
CA ILE A 45 -10.63 -0.04 2.71
C ILE A 45 -12.07 0.36 2.36
N SER A 46 -13.04 -0.54 2.49
CA SER A 46 -14.46 -0.22 2.26
C SER A 46 -14.95 0.87 3.21
N ASN A 47 -14.52 0.87 4.48
CA ASN A 47 -14.86 1.94 5.42
C ASN A 47 -14.30 3.30 4.97
N LEU A 48 -13.07 3.34 4.44
CA LEU A 48 -12.48 4.57 3.90
C LEU A 48 -13.23 5.05 2.66
N LYS A 49 -13.54 4.15 1.71
CA LYS A 49 -14.32 4.45 0.49
C LYS A 49 -15.71 5.00 0.82
N ASN A 50 -16.44 4.33 1.72
CA ASN A 50 -17.80 4.73 2.13
C ASN A 50 -17.86 6.11 2.79
N LYS A 51 -16.72 6.61 3.28
CA LYS A 51 -16.59 7.94 3.88
C LYS A 51 -15.96 8.97 2.94
N ASP A 52 -15.66 8.61 1.68
CA ASP A 52 -14.91 9.43 0.72
C ASP A 52 -13.53 9.88 1.25
N LEU A 53 -12.87 8.98 1.99
CA LEU A 53 -11.57 9.23 2.64
C LEU A 53 -10.41 8.47 2.00
N LEU A 54 -10.65 7.60 1.01
CA LEU A 54 -9.58 6.86 0.33
C LEU A 54 -8.89 7.74 -0.74
N ARG A 55 -8.31 8.87 -0.31
CA ARG A 55 -7.50 9.76 -1.15
C ARG A 55 -6.40 10.43 -0.30
N PRO A 56 -5.21 10.72 -0.87
CA PRO A 56 -4.05 11.19 -0.10
C PRO A 56 -4.36 12.36 0.83
N ARG A 57 -4.89 13.47 0.29
CA ARG A 57 -5.18 14.68 1.07
C ARG A 57 -6.20 14.46 2.18
N ALA A 58 -7.25 13.66 1.93
CA ALA A 58 -8.23 13.38 2.96
C ALA A 58 -7.65 12.61 4.14
N ILE A 59 -6.75 11.64 3.88
CA ILE A 59 -6.08 10.91 4.97
C ILE A 59 -5.05 11.81 5.69
N TYR A 60 -4.34 12.67 4.95
CA TYR A 60 -3.37 13.60 5.52
C TYR A 60 -4.00 14.54 6.57
N GLU A 61 -5.20 15.04 6.28
CA GLU A 61 -5.94 15.98 7.13
C GLU A 61 -6.68 15.32 8.31
N LEU A 62 -6.82 13.99 8.32
CA LEU A 62 -7.49 13.27 9.41
C LEU A 62 -6.62 13.21 10.66
N SER A 63 -7.27 13.29 11.83
CA SER A 63 -6.60 12.90 13.07
C SER A 63 -6.26 11.41 13.05
N ARG A 64 -5.13 11.05 13.65
CA ARG A 64 -4.67 9.67 13.75
C ARG A 64 -5.71 8.78 14.42
N GLU A 65 -6.36 9.29 15.46
CA GLU A 65 -7.39 8.58 16.22
C GLU A 65 -8.60 8.26 15.32
N SER A 66 -9.03 9.23 14.51
CA SER A 66 -10.15 9.05 13.58
C SER A 66 -9.81 8.00 12.53
N LEU A 67 -8.62 8.10 11.92
CA LEU A 67 -8.14 7.13 10.96
C LEU A 67 -8.10 5.72 11.57
N ALA A 68 -7.53 5.60 12.77
CA ALA A 68 -7.39 4.34 13.50
C ALA A 68 -8.75 3.68 13.79
N GLN A 69 -9.80 4.44 14.09
CA GLN A 69 -11.15 3.90 14.24
C GLN A 69 -11.74 3.40 12.91
N ILE A 70 -11.50 4.12 11.81
CA ILE A 70 -12.03 3.74 10.49
C ILE A 70 -11.40 2.43 10.01
N ILE A 71 -10.08 2.27 10.18
CA ILE A 71 -9.32 1.10 9.74
C ILE A 71 -9.27 -0.01 10.81
N ARG A 72 -10.02 0.12 11.91
CA ARG A 72 -10.04 -0.83 13.03
C ARG A 72 -10.14 -2.31 12.64
N PRO A 73 -10.93 -2.71 11.61
CA PRO A 73 -11.00 -4.12 11.18
C PRO A 73 -9.63 -4.72 10.84
N ALA A 74 -8.68 -3.93 10.34
CA ALA A 74 -7.35 -4.40 9.96
C ALA A 74 -6.50 -4.88 11.14
N GLY A 75 -6.89 -4.64 12.41
CA GLY A 75 -6.07 -5.01 13.57
C GLY A 75 -4.81 -4.15 13.71
N TYR A 76 -4.19 -4.13 14.90
CA TYR A 76 -3.06 -3.23 15.22
C TYR A 76 -3.28 -1.77 14.73
N TYR A 77 -4.53 -1.33 14.78
CA TYR A 77 -5.04 -0.20 14.01
C TYR A 77 -4.38 1.13 14.38
N ASN A 78 -3.93 1.31 15.62
CA ASN A 78 -3.16 2.49 16.02
C ASN A 78 -1.80 2.57 15.29
N VAL A 79 -1.08 1.45 15.21
CA VAL A 79 0.20 1.37 14.51
C VAL A 79 -0.01 1.51 13.00
N LYS A 80 -1.04 0.86 12.46
CA LYS A 80 -1.37 0.97 11.03
C LYS A 80 -1.82 2.38 10.63
N ALA A 81 -2.53 3.09 11.51
CA ALA A 81 -2.90 4.48 11.27
C ALA A 81 -1.67 5.37 11.23
N GLU A 82 -0.70 5.19 12.15
CA GLU A 82 0.58 5.89 12.09
C GLU A 82 1.32 5.59 10.78
N ARG A 83 1.44 4.31 10.38
CA ARG A 83 2.13 3.90 9.15
C ARG A 83 1.49 4.49 7.89
N LEU A 84 0.17 4.39 7.78
CA LEU A 84 -0.57 4.92 6.64
C LEU A 84 -0.45 6.45 6.59
N GLN A 85 -0.50 7.12 7.74
CA GLN A 85 -0.35 8.57 7.82
C GLN A 85 1.08 9.02 7.47
N ASN A 86 2.11 8.27 7.87
CA ASN A 86 3.50 8.54 7.48
C ASN A 86 3.69 8.40 5.95
N PHE A 87 3.15 7.34 5.34
CA PHE A 87 3.19 7.17 3.89
C PHE A 87 2.45 8.30 3.15
N VAL A 88 1.26 8.67 3.64
CA VAL A 88 0.48 9.75 3.04
C VAL A 88 1.18 11.11 3.22
N ALA A 89 1.84 11.34 4.35
CA ALA A 89 2.64 12.55 4.56
C ALA A 89 3.79 12.64 3.56
N PHE A 90 4.56 11.57 3.40
CA PHE A 90 5.57 11.47 2.35
C PHE A 90 5.01 11.77 0.96
N LEU A 91 3.89 11.15 0.58
CA LEU A 91 3.26 11.37 -0.72
C LEU A 91 2.81 12.83 -0.92
N VAL A 92 2.30 13.46 0.14
CA VAL A 92 1.82 14.84 0.12
C VAL A 92 2.95 15.86 0.11
N ASP A 93 3.97 15.63 0.92
CA ASP A 93 5.06 16.60 1.14
C ASP A 93 6.06 16.55 -0.02
N GLU A 94 6.37 15.36 -0.56
CA GLU A 94 7.37 15.18 -1.63
C GLU A 94 6.76 15.22 -3.04
N PHE A 95 5.47 14.88 -3.20
CA PHE A 95 4.82 14.74 -4.51
C PHE A 95 3.46 15.43 -4.61
N GLU A 96 3.16 16.35 -3.69
CA GLU A 96 1.91 17.14 -3.63
C GLU A 96 0.62 16.31 -3.51
N GLY A 97 0.74 15.01 -3.22
CA GLY A 97 -0.36 14.06 -3.17
C GLY A 97 -0.61 13.34 -4.49
N ASN A 98 0.24 13.53 -5.51
CA ASN A 98 0.11 12.90 -6.82
C ASN A 98 0.90 11.58 -6.87
N ILE A 99 0.17 10.47 -6.98
CA ILE A 99 0.79 9.14 -6.96
C ILE A 99 1.48 8.76 -8.27
N ASP A 100 1.01 9.28 -9.39
CA ASP A 100 1.62 9.04 -10.70
C ASP A 100 2.99 9.74 -10.80
N THR A 101 3.08 10.95 -10.25
CA THR A 101 4.35 11.68 -10.11
C THR A 101 5.34 10.89 -9.24
N MET A 102 4.87 10.33 -8.11
CA MET A 102 5.71 9.48 -7.25
C MET A 102 6.30 8.31 -8.04
N PHE A 103 5.47 7.51 -8.72
CA PHE A 103 5.93 6.33 -9.46
C PHE A 103 6.79 6.67 -10.69
N SER A 104 6.63 7.85 -11.27
CA SER A 104 7.47 8.32 -12.38
C SER A 104 8.96 8.49 -12.03
N ASN A 105 9.32 8.48 -10.73
CA ASN A 105 10.72 8.52 -10.28
C ASN A 105 11.45 7.18 -10.47
N GLY A 106 10.72 6.09 -10.74
CA GLY A 106 11.30 4.77 -11.01
C GLY A 106 11.84 4.05 -9.77
N LEU A 107 12.18 2.77 -9.97
CA LEU A 107 12.49 1.82 -8.90
C LEU A 107 13.69 2.22 -8.03
N GLU A 108 14.81 2.58 -8.68
CA GLU A 108 16.09 2.87 -8.02
C GLU A 108 16.00 4.06 -7.06
N THR A 109 15.21 5.07 -7.43
CA THR A 109 15.01 6.26 -6.60
C THR A 109 13.93 6.03 -5.54
N LEU A 110 12.80 5.43 -5.93
CA LEU A 110 11.65 5.36 -5.04
C LEU A 110 11.82 4.30 -3.94
N ARG A 111 12.53 3.20 -4.19
CA ARG A 111 12.70 2.14 -3.19
C ARG A 111 13.43 2.61 -1.92
N PRO A 112 14.60 3.27 -1.99
CA PRO A 112 15.22 3.86 -0.81
C PRO A 112 14.32 4.85 -0.07
N MET A 113 13.62 5.73 -0.82
CA MET A 113 12.70 6.70 -0.22
C MET A 113 11.58 6.03 0.57
N LEU A 114 10.97 4.97 0.03
CA LEU A 114 9.94 4.20 0.72
C LEU A 114 10.47 3.52 1.98
N LEU A 115 11.69 3.00 1.95
CA LEU A 115 12.33 2.33 3.09
C LEU A 115 12.68 3.30 4.23
N ASP A 116 12.90 4.58 3.92
CA ASP A 116 13.14 5.62 4.92
C ASP A 116 11.85 6.01 5.67
N ILE A 117 10.67 5.67 5.15
CA ILE A 117 9.39 5.93 5.81
C ILE A 117 9.24 4.99 7.01
N LYS A 118 9.19 5.58 8.21
CA LYS A 118 8.99 4.84 9.47
C LYS A 118 7.76 3.92 9.38
N GLY A 119 8.01 2.62 9.39
CA GLY A 119 6.99 1.56 9.40
C GLY A 119 6.67 0.95 8.03
N ILE A 120 7.39 1.36 6.98
CA ILE A 120 7.46 0.66 5.70
C ILE A 120 8.75 -0.18 5.69
N GLY A 121 8.59 -1.50 5.64
CA GLY A 121 9.71 -2.44 5.50
C GLY A 121 9.89 -2.91 4.06
N PRO A 122 10.93 -3.72 3.77
CA PRO A 122 11.22 -4.25 2.44
C PRO A 122 10.01 -4.88 1.75
N GLU A 123 9.33 -5.83 2.40
CA GLU A 123 8.14 -6.48 1.87
C GLU A 123 7.05 -5.49 1.42
N THR A 124 6.78 -4.45 2.24
CA THR A 124 5.74 -3.46 1.94
C THR A 124 6.19 -2.49 0.85
N ALA A 125 7.46 -2.05 0.87
CA ALA A 125 8.01 -1.20 -0.17
C ALA A 125 7.95 -1.93 -1.52
N ASP A 126 8.39 -3.19 -1.57
CA ASP A 126 8.40 -3.99 -2.79
C ASP A 126 6.98 -4.33 -3.27
N SER A 127 6.02 -4.53 -2.36
CA SER A 127 4.60 -4.67 -2.72
C SER A 127 4.02 -3.39 -3.33
N ILE A 128 4.35 -2.21 -2.79
CA ILE A 128 3.93 -0.92 -3.36
C ILE A 128 4.53 -0.73 -4.75
N LEU A 129 5.84 -0.93 -4.89
CA LEU A 129 6.54 -0.74 -6.16
C LEU A 129 6.03 -1.69 -7.25
N LEU A 130 5.84 -2.96 -6.91
CA LEU A 130 5.38 -3.98 -7.85
C LEU A 130 3.91 -3.81 -8.21
N TYR A 131 3.01 -3.81 -7.22
CA TYR A 131 1.57 -3.92 -7.46
C TYR A 131 0.90 -2.58 -7.72
N ALA A 132 1.39 -1.47 -7.13
CA ALA A 132 0.81 -0.15 -7.36
C ALA A 132 1.58 0.62 -8.46
N GLY A 133 2.90 0.49 -8.48
CA GLY A 133 3.76 1.21 -9.42
C GLY A 133 4.06 0.48 -10.72
N GLU A 134 3.72 -0.81 -10.84
CA GLU A 134 4.10 -1.68 -11.97
C GLU A 134 5.62 -1.67 -12.26
N LEU A 135 6.43 -1.41 -11.24
CA LEU A 135 7.88 -1.38 -11.32
C LEU A 135 8.44 -2.78 -11.05
N PRO A 136 9.53 -3.19 -11.73
CA PRO A 136 10.05 -4.55 -11.65
C PRO A 136 10.79 -4.82 -10.34
N SER A 137 10.06 -4.86 -9.21
CA SER A 137 10.54 -5.30 -7.90
C SER A 137 10.11 -6.73 -7.61
N PHE A 138 10.85 -7.41 -6.73
CA PHE A 138 10.50 -8.73 -6.22
C PHE A 138 10.22 -8.62 -4.73
N VAL A 139 9.03 -9.04 -4.29
CA VAL A 139 8.62 -8.97 -2.88
C VAL A 139 9.44 -9.97 -2.07
N VAL A 140 10.16 -9.47 -1.06
CA VAL A 140 11.05 -10.25 -0.17
C VAL A 140 10.76 -10.05 1.31
#